data_AF-A0A7V5YIC9-F1
#
_entry.id   AF-A0A7V5YIC9-F1
#
_cell.length_a   1.000
_cell.length_b   1.000
_cell.length_c   1.000
_cell.angle_alpha   90.00
_cell.angle_beta   90.00
_cell.angle_gamma   90.00
#
_symmetry.space_group_name_H-M   'P 1'
#
loop_
_entity.id
_entity.type
_entity.pdbx_description
1 polymer ?
#
loop_
_entity_poly.entity_id
_entity_poly.type
_entity_poly.pdbx_seq_one_letter_code
_entity_poly.pdbx_strand_id
1 'polypeptide(L)'
;MRLALAQIDPTVGAIDENLSLILSHIERARRSQCKLVVFPELAVCGYSPLDLLWRHGFIDKIQKAQEKIRQASTGIGVIVGGITAQHHNDGGNLSDPSSVSDGAGTDLFNCALFFSDGALVASIPKLNLPTFDVYSERRYFTPGPGAQVVEFRGKSIGINVCEDLWIDDGPTDAQASLGADWIINISASPFFVGKGEVRRHLASRRAQENRITLFYVNIVGGQDDVIFDGGSFVTDPEGGLLYQAPAFIEGLFVVDTDRTAPILPPREDTIATARRAIVLGISDYLRKNGFSQVIIGISGGIDSALVAALAVEALGNGAVSGVFLPSDISSQESHEDAHALARNLGIDLIDVPISEVVAASRSAIREKI
;
A
#
# COMPACT_ATOMS: atom_id res chain seq x y z
N MET A 1 -2.60 -10.43 -25.67
CA MET A 1 -3.61 -10.73 -24.59
C MET A 1 -3.75 -9.52 -23.68
N ARG A 2 -4.97 -9.10 -23.31
CA ARG A 2 -5.15 -7.96 -22.40
C ARG A 2 -5.19 -8.37 -20.93
N LEU A 3 -4.37 -7.71 -20.11
CA LEU A 3 -4.40 -7.79 -18.65
C LEU A 3 -4.76 -6.44 -18.05
N ALA A 4 -5.29 -6.45 -16.84
CA ALA A 4 -5.51 -5.25 -16.06
C ALA A 4 -4.67 -5.27 -14.78
N LEU A 5 -3.89 -4.21 -14.56
CA LEU A 5 -3.17 -3.95 -13.32
C LEU A 5 -4.08 -3.07 -12.45
N ALA A 6 -4.63 -3.63 -11.39
CA ALA A 6 -5.46 -2.90 -10.44
C ALA A 6 -4.56 -2.30 -9.36
N GLN A 7 -4.12 -1.07 -9.58
CA GLN A 7 -3.39 -0.28 -8.59
C GLN A 7 -4.43 0.44 -7.73
N ILE A 8 -4.75 -0.18 -6.60
CA ILE A 8 -5.85 0.22 -5.71
C ILE A 8 -5.34 0.69 -4.35
N ASP A 9 -6.19 1.42 -3.63
CA ASP A 9 -5.95 1.88 -2.26
C ASP A 9 -6.83 1.15 -1.23
N PRO A 10 -6.48 -0.09 -0.86
CA PRO A 10 -7.20 -0.81 0.18
C PRO A 10 -6.98 -0.16 1.55
N THR A 11 -8.03 -0.12 2.36
CA THR A 11 -7.96 0.40 3.74
C THR A 11 -7.81 -0.77 4.71
N VAL A 12 -6.82 -0.70 5.61
CA VAL A 12 -6.57 -1.75 6.60
C VAL A 12 -7.82 -1.99 7.44
N GLY A 13 -8.28 -3.23 7.49
CA GLY A 13 -9.45 -3.61 8.30
C GLY A 13 -10.80 -3.48 7.60
N ALA A 14 -10.92 -2.63 6.57
CA ALA A 14 -12.18 -2.32 5.88
C ALA A 14 -12.56 -3.38 4.83
N ILE A 15 -12.65 -4.65 5.25
CA ILE A 15 -12.77 -5.81 4.34
C ILE A 15 -13.96 -5.69 3.38
N ASP A 16 -15.12 -5.17 3.82
CA ASP A 16 -16.30 -5.05 2.96
C ASP A 16 -16.13 -3.96 1.88
N GLU A 17 -15.44 -2.87 2.21
CA GLU A 17 -15.13 -1.77 1.29
C GLU A 17 -14.06 -2.23 0.28
N ASN A 18 -12.99 -2.85 0.75
CA ASN A 18 -11.94 -3.43 -0.09
C ASN A 18 -12.52 -4.50 -1.03
N LEU A 19 -13.42 -5.36 -0.54
CA LEU A 19 -14.14 -6.31 -1.38
C LEU A 19 -14.95 -5.60 -2.47
N SER A 20 -15.71 -4.56 -2.12
CA SER A 20 -16.51 -3.80 -3.08
C SER A 20 -15.63 -3.14 -4.15
N LEU A 21 -14.48 -2.61 -3.75
CA LEU A 21 -13.47 -2.06 -4.65
C LEU A 21 -12.92 -3.13 -5.61
N ILE A 22 -12.51 -4.28 -5.08
CA ILE A 22 -12.00 -5.42 -5.88
C ILE A 22 -13.06 -5.89 -6.89
N LEU A 23 -14.30 -6.12 -6.45
CA LEU A 23 -15.40 -6.56 -7.32
C LEU A 23 -15.68 -5.54 -8.44
N SER A 24 -15.68 -4.25 -8.12
CA SER A 24 -15.82 -3.17 -9.11
C SER A 24 -14.71 -3.21 -10.16
N HIS A 25 -13.45 -3.43 -9.75
CA HIS A 25 -12.33 -3.55 -10.66
C HIS A 25 -12.37 -4.82 -11.52
N ILE A 26 -12.86 -5.95 -10.99
CA ILE A 26 -13.12 -7.17 -11.78
C ILE A 26 -14.14 -6.88 -12.89
N GLU A 27 -15.26 -6.22 -12.58
CA GLU A 27 -16.26 -5.85 -13.58
C GLU A 27 -15.72 -4.88 -14.64
N ARG A 28 -14.94 -3.88 -14.22
CA ARG A 28 -14.28 -2.94 -15.13
C ARG A 28 -13.29 -3.67 -16.05
N ALA A 29 -12.50 -4.61 -15.53
CA ALA A 29 -11.59 -5.41 -16.32
C ALA A 29 -12.33 -6.27 -17.35
N ARG A 30 -13.46 -6.88 -16.96
CA ARG A 30 -14.33 -7.63 -17.89
C ARG A 30 -14.87 -6.74 -19.02
N ARG A 31 -15.35 -5.54 -18.69
CA ARG A 31 -15.83 -4.56 -19.70
C ARG A 31 -14.72 -4.11 -20.65
N SER A 32 -13.49 -4.01 -20.16
CA SER A 32 -12.28 -3.73 -20.97
C SER A 32 -11.77 -4.93 -21.77
N GLN A 33 -12.50 -6.06 -21.73
CA GLN A 33 -12.15 -7.33 -22.39
C GLN A 33 -10.83 -7.93 -21.91
N CYS A 34 -10.41 -7.59 -20.69
CA CYS A 34 -9.23 -8.18 -20.07
C CYS A 34 -9.49 -9.68 -19.78
N LYS A 35 -8.44 -10.46 -19.92
CA LYS A 35 -8.44 -11.89 -19.66
C LYS A 35 -8.01 -12.23 -18.24
N LEU A 36 -7.25 -11.34 -17.61
CA LEU A 36 -6.73 -11.45 -16.26
C LEU A 36 -6.72 -10.05 -15.63
N VAL A 37 -7.12 -9.95 -14.37
CA VAL A 37 -6.92 -8.76 -13.52
C VAL A 37 -6.05 -9.15 -12.34
N VAL A 38 -5.09 -8.29 -12.01
CA VAL A 38 -4.11 -8.51 -10.95
C VAL A 38 -4.26 -7.40 -9.92
N PHE A 39 -4.42 -7.77 -8.66
CA PHE A 39 -4.50 -6.89 -7.50
C PHE A 39 -3.25 -7.02 -6.62
N PRO A 40 -2.93 -6.00 -5.81
CA PRO A 40 -1.72 -5.98 -4.99
C PRO A 40 -1.75 -6.98 -3.84
N GLU A 41 -0.62 -7.06 -3.13
CA GLU A 41 -0.43 -7.84 -1.90
C GLU A 41 -1.44 -7.45 -0.81
N LEU A 42 -1.98 -8.43 -0.08
CA LEU A 42 -3.00 -8.28 0.97
C LEU A 42 -4.19 -7.34 0.66
N ALA A 43 -4.50 -7.11 -0.63
CA ALA A 43 -5.54 -6.20 -1.07
C ALA A 43 -6.92 -6.43 -0.42
N VAL A 44 -7.25 -7.68 -0.06
CA VAL A 44 -8.53 -7.99 0.60
C VAL A 44 -8.67 -7.31 1.97
N CYS A 45 -7.60 -7.22 2.75
CA CYS A 45 -7.62 -6.66 4.10
C CYS A 45 -6.88 -5.35 4.26
N GLY A 46 -6.12 -4.91 3.24
CA GLY A 46 -5.17 -3.80 3.32
C GLY A 46 -3.85 -4.23 3.95
N TYR A 47 -2.79 -3.46 3.67
CA TYR A 47 -1.43 -3.76 4.15
C TYR A 47 -0.93 -2.62 5.07
N SER A 48 -0.34 -2.88 6.24
CA SER A 48 -0.23 -4.17 6.94
C SER A 48 -1.30 -4.27 8.04
N PRO A 49 -2.01 -5.40 8.20
CA PRO A 49 -3.04 -5.55 9.23
C PRO A 49 -2.48 -5.78 10.65
N LEU A 50 -1.16 -5.98 10.79
CA LEU A 50 -0.48 -6.18 12.08
C LEU A 50 -1.20 -7.21 12.98
N ASP A 51 -1.36 -6.91 14.27
CA ASP A 51 -1.97 -7.80 15.26
C ASP A 51 -3.47 -8.05 15.05
N LEU A 52 -4.14 -7.41 14.07
CA LEU A 52 -5.51 -7.79 13.66
C LEU A 52 -5.54 -9.25 13.18
N LEU A 53 -4.42 -9.77 12.69
CA LEU A 53 -4.27 -11.15 12.24
C LEU A 53 -4.52 -12.18 13.33
N TRP A 54 -4.33 -11.81 14.60
CA TRP A 54 -4.62 -12.68 15.74
C TRP A 54 -6.11 -12.75 16.10
N ARG A 55 -6.95 -11.92 15.49
CA ARG A 55 -8.40 -11.97 15.69
C ARG A 55 -9.01 -12.97 14.71
N HIS A 56 -9.48 -14.11 15.19
CA HIS A 56 -10.06 -15.17 14.32
C HIS A 56 -11.21 -14.64 13.45
N GLY A 57 -12.10 -13.80 14.01
CA GLY A 57 -13.19 -13.19 13.25
C GLY A 57 -12.73 -12.27 12.11
N PHE A 58 -11.51 -11.71 12.20
CA PHE A 58 -10.90 -10.95 11.11
C PHE A 58 -10.50 -11.88 9.95
N ILE A 59 -9.81 -12.99 10.25
CA ILE A 59 -9.41 -14.01 9.27
C ILE A 59 -10.65 -14.64 8.62
N ASP A 60 -11.68 -14.99 9.39
CA ASP A 60 -12.95 -15.52 8.87
C ASP A 60 -13.60 -14.56 7.87
N LYS A 61 -13.56 -13.26 8.16
CA LYS A 61 -14.14 -12.23 7.29
C LYS A 61 -13.34 -12.08 6.00
N ILE A 62 -11.99 -12.17 6.07
CA ILE A 62 -11.11 -12.19 4.90
C ILE A 62 -11.43 -13.39 4.00
N GLN A 63 -11.55 -14.59 4.59
CA GLN A 63 -11.87 -15.83 3.85
C GLN A 63 -13.24 -15.76 3.17
N LYS A 64 -14.25 -15.21 3.84
CA LYS A 64 -15.57 -14.97 3.24
C LYS A 64 -15.51 -13.96 2.08
N ALA A 65 -14.66 -12.94 2.17
CA ALA A 65 -14.46 -11.99 1.08
C ALA A 65 -13.73 -12.64 -0.12
N GLN A 66 -12.69 -13.44 0.14
CA GLN A 66 -11.98 -14.22 -0.88
C GLN A 66 -12.93 -15.18 -1.63
N GLU A 67 -13.86 -15.80 -0.92
CA GLU A 67 -14.89 -16.65 -1.53
C GLU A 67 -15.83 -15.89 -2.48
N LYS A 68 -16.22 -14.65 -2.11
CA LYS A 68 -16.99 -13.78 -3.02
C LYS A 68 -16.17 -13.36 -4.24
N ILE A 69 -14.87 -13.12 -4.09
CA ILE A 69 -13.96 -12.81 -5.21
C ILE A 69 -13.82 -14.03 -6.13
N ARG A 70 -13.69 -15.24 -5.57
CA ARG A 70 -13.70 -16.49 -6.34
C ARG A 70 -14.95 -16.58 -7.20
N GLN A 71 -16.14 -16.38 -6.62
CA GLN A 71 -17.40 -16.42 -7.36
C GLN A 71 -17.47 -15.36 -8.48
N ALA A 72 -16.89 -14.18 -8.27
CA ALA A 72 -16.86 -13.10 -9.27
C ALA A 72 -15.86 -13.35 -10.44
N SER A 73 -15.01 -14.38 -10.35
CA SER A 73 -14.01 -14.72 -11.38
C SER A 73 -14.58 -15.43 -12.62
N THR A 74 -15.91 -15.60 -12.74
CA THR A 74 -16.48 -16.23 -13.95
C THR A 74 -16.10 -15.46 -15.23
N GLY A 75 -15.46 -16.15 -16.18
CA GLY A 75 -15.02 -15.61 -17.47
C GLY A 75 -13.70 -14.83 -17.46
N ILE A 76 -13.07 -14.62 -16.30
CA ILE A 76 -11.86 -13.82 -16.14
C ILE A 76 -10.92 -14.39 -15.08
N GLY A 77 -9.61 -14.38 -15.33
CA GLY A 77 -8.63 -14.69 -14.28
C GLY A 77 -8.54 -13.54 -13.27
N VAL A 78 -8.40 -13.86 -11.98
CA VAL A 78 -8.24 -12.88 -10.90
C VAL A 78 -7.09 -13.31 -10.01
N ILE A 79 -6.00 -12.55 -9.99
CA ILE A 79 -4.93 -12.70 -9.00
C ILE A 79 -5.12 -11.62 -7.95
N VAL A 80 -5.22 -12.00 -6.67
CA VAL A 80 -5.43 -11.06 -5.57
C VAL A 80 -4.63 -11.43 -4.34
N GLY A 81 -4.01 -10.44 -3.69
CA GLY A 81 -3.37 -10.63 -2.40
C GLY A 81 -4.37 -10.85 -1.28
N GLY A 82 -4.18 -11.90 -0.49
CA GLY A 82 -5.00 -12.23 0.67
C GLY A 82 -4.28 -13.18 1.61
N ILE A 83 -5.03 -13.83 2.50
CA ILE A 83 -4.48 -14.70 3.55
C ILE A 83 -5.07 -16.09 3.43
N THR A 84 -4.25 -17.12 3.65
CA THR A 84 -4.73 -18.48 3.92
C THR A 84 -4.30 -18.92 5.31
N ALA A 85 -5.07 -19.82 5.92
CA ALA A 85 -4.79 -20.35 7.25
C ALA A 85 -4.67 -21.88 7.20
N GLN A 86 -3.72 -22.44 7.94
CA GLN A 86 -3.56 -23.87 8.15
C GLN A 86 -3.60 -24.18 9.64
N HIS A 87 -4.53 -25.03 10.06
CA HIS A 87 -4.68 -25.42 11.46
C HIS A 87 -3.88 -26.68 11.79
N HIS A 88 -3.26 -26.70 12.96
CA HIS A 88 -2.50 -27.81 13.52
C HIS A 88 -2.98 -28.12 14.94
N ASN A 89 -3.12 -29.40 15.26
CA ASN A 89 -3.67 -29.85 16.55
C ASN A 89 -2.72 -29.63 17.74
N ASP A 90 -1.44 -29.36 17.48
CA ASP A 90 -0.38 -29.47 18.49
C ASP A 90 0.10 -28.12 19.03
N GLY A 91 -0.43 -27.00 18.54
CA GLY A 91 0.12 -25.66 18.80
C GLY A 91 -0.45 -24.91 19.99
N GLY A 92 -1.69 -25.21 20.42
CA GLY A 92 -2.34 -24.52 21.53
C GLY A 92 -1.94 -25.08 22.90
N ASN A 93 -1.57 -24.21 23.84
CA ASN A 93 -1.44 -24.64 25.23
C ASN A 93 -2.83 -24.98 25.77
N LEU A 94 -3.18 -26.26 25.84
CA LEU A 94 -4.49 -26.72 26.31
C LEU A 94 -4.78 -26.33 27.78
N SER A 95 -3.76 -25.98 28.55
CA SER A 95 -3.90 -25.48 29.92
C SER A 95 -4.13 -23.97 29.99
N ASP A 96 -3.80 -23.24 28.91
CA ASP A 96 -4.00 -21.80 28.80
C ASP A 96 -4.81 -21.47 27.53
N PRO A 97 -6.14 -21.36 27.65
CA PRO A 97 -7.02 -21.03 26.53
C PRO A 97 -6.68 -19.71 25.82
N SER A 98 -5.94 -18.79 26.47
CA SER A 98 -5.52 -17.53 25.84
C SER A 98 -4.49 -17.74 24.73
N SER A 99 -3.72 -18.84 24.77
CA SER A 99 -2.79 -19.21 23.70
C SER A 99 -3.51 -19.38 22.36
N VAL A 100 -4.73 -19.93 22.37
CA VAL A 100 -5.54 -20.09 21.15
C VAL A 100 -5.96 -18.73 20.59
N SER A 101 -6.28 -17.75 21.45
CA SER A 101 -6.58 -16.38 21.00
C SER A 101 -5.36 -15.61 20.50
N ASP A 102 -4.15 -16.08 20.82
CA ASP A 102 -2.88 -15.55 20.33
C ASP A 102 -2.40 -16.27 19.05
N GLY A 103 -3.29 -17.02 18.39
CA GLY A 103 -3.00 -17.70 17.12
C GLY A 103 -2.31 -19.07 17.26
N ALA A 104 -2.17 -19.60 18.48
CA ALA A 104 -1.52 -20.88 18.69
C ALA A 104 -2.26 -22.02 17.95
N GLY A 105 -1.51 -22.81 17.18
CA GLY A 105 -2.05 -23.91 16.36
C GLY A 105 -2.66 -23.47 15.01
N THR A 106 -2.43 -22.23 14.57
CA THR A 106 -2.80 -21.78 13.22
C THR A 106 -1.64 -21.06 12.55
N ASP A 107 -1.17 -21.61 11.43
CA ASP A 107 -0.24 -20.92 10.54
C ASP A 107 -1.02 -20.03 9.58
N LEU A 108 -0.64 -18.75 9.51
CA LEU A 108 -1.17 -17.81 8.52
C LEU A 108 -0.14 -17.62 7.41
N PHE A 109 -0.62 -17.43 6.19
CA PHE A 109 0.24 -17.19 5.03
C PHE A 109 -0.21 -15.94 4.28
N ASN A 110 0.73 -15.05 3.99
CA ASN A 110 0.53 -13.96 3.04
C ASN A 110 0.59 -14.54 1.62
N CYS A 111 -0.53 -14.50 0.90
CA CYS A 111 -0.71 -15.27 -0.32
C CYS A 111 -1.16 -14.41 -1.50
N ALA A 112 -0.65 -14.72 -2.68
CA ALA A 112 -1.35 -14.44 -3.93
C ALA A 112 -2.36 -15.58 -4.19
N LEU A 113 -3.63 -15.25 -4.29
CA LEU A 113 -4.68 -16.19 -4.66
C LEU A 113 -5.05 -15.99 -6.13
N PHE A 114 -5.01 -17.07 -6.90
CA PHE A 114 -5.40 -17.07 -8.30
C PHE A 114 -6.72 -17.81 -8.49
N PHE A 115 -7.74 -17.07 -8.93
CA PHE A 115 -9.05 -17.59 -9.29
C PHE A 115 -9.29 -17.52 -10.79
N SER A 116 -10.01 -18.50 -11.35
CA SER A 116 -10.54 -18.43 -12.71
C SER A 116 -11.81 -19.25 -12.79
N ASP A 117 -12.83 -18.71 -13.46
CA ASP A 117 -14.08 -19.41 -13.75
C ASP A 117 -14.77 -19.98 -12.50
N GLY A 118 -14.66 -19.24 -11.40
CA GLY A 118 -15.20 -19.67 -10.12
C GLY A 118 -14.34 -20.69 -9.38
N ALA A 119 -13.16 -21.10 -9.85
CA ALA A 119 -12.29 -22.05 -9.16
C ALA A 119 -11.05 -21.37 -8.57
N LEU A 120 -10.54 -21.91 -7.46
CA LEU A 120 -9.19 -21.60 -6.98
C LEU A 120 -8.20 -22.40 -7.84
N VAL A 121 -7.47 -21.70 -8.70
CA VAL A 121 -6.45 -22.27 -9.59
C VAL A 121 -5.17 -22.54 -8.81
N ALA A 122 -4.75 -21.58 -7.99
CA ALA A 122 -3.58 -21.72 -7.13
C ALA A 122 -3.65 -20.77 -5.92
N SER A 123 -3.01 -21.21 -4.84
CA SER A 123 -2.72 -20.38 -3.66
C SER A 123 -1.21 -20.33 -3.50
N ILE A 124 -0.62 -19.15 -3.67
CA ILE A 124 0.82 -18.94 -3.69
C ILE A 124 1.25 -18.16 -2.45
N PRO A 125 1.69 -18.85 -1.38
CA PRO A 125 2.25 -18.19 -0.20
C PRO A 125 3.60 -17.55 -0.51
N LYS A 126 3.81 -16.36 0.06
CA LYS A 126 5.07 -15.61 0.04
C LYS A 126 6.19 -16.44 0.65
N LEU A 127 7.34 -16.50 0.00
CA LEU A 127 8.48 -17.31 0.46
C LEU A 127 9.40 -16.51 1.38
N ASN A 128 9.61 -15.24 1.05
CA ASN A 128 10.52 -14.37 1.76
C ASN A 128 9.75 -13.34 2.57
N LEU A 129 9.77 -13.51 3.90
CA LEU A 129 9.05 -12.67 4.85
C LEU A 129 10.00 -11.60 5.44
N PRO A 130 9.89 -10.33 5.03
CA PRO A 130 10.78 -9.27 5.50
C PRO A 130 10.56 -8.94 6.98
N THR A 131 11.65 -8.69 7.71
CA THR A 131 11.67 -8.32 9.14
C THR A 131 12.65 -7.17 9.43
N PHE A 132 12.70 -6.21 8.52
CA PHE A 132 13.57 -5.04 8.59
C PHE A 132 12.76 -3.79 8.25
N ASP A 133 13.30 -2.62 8.61
CA ASP A 133 12.65 -1.33 8.37
C ASP A 133 11.21 -1.31 8.94
N VAL A 134 10.20 -1.08 8.11
CA VAL A 134 8.78 -1.05 8.50
C VAL A 134 8.12 -2.43 8.55
N TYR A 135 8.82 -3.50 8.20
CA TYR A 135 8.25 -4.85 8.08
C TYR A 135 8.49 -5.73 9.31
N SER A 136 7.52 -6.59 9.61
CA SER A 136 7.61 -7.58 10.69
C SER A 136 6.90 -8.89 10.32
N GLU A 137 6.97 -9.31 9.05
CA GLU A 137 6.10 -10.38 8.53
C GLU A 137 6.31 -11.74 9.19
N ARG A 138 7.53 -12.10 9.61
CA ARG A 138 7.77 -13.37 10.35
C ARG A 138 7.09 -13.42 11.73
N ARG A 139 6.65 -12.28 12.27
CA ARG A 139 5.80 -12.28 13.46
C ARG A 139 4.43 -12.89 13.14
N TYR A 140 3.95 -12.69 11.93
CA TYR A 140 2.55 -12.89 11.54
C TYR A 140 2.31 -14.07 10.61
N PHE A 141 3.29 -14.38 9.76
CA PHE A 141 3.14 -15.33 8.67
C PHE A 141 4.21 -16.41 8.70
N THR A 142 3.84 -17.57 8.16
CA THR A 142 4.71 -18.70 7.87
C THR A 142 5.12 -18.62 6.39
N PRO A 143 6.41 -18.85 6.05
CA PRO A 143 6.84 -18.82 4.66
C PRO A 143 6.27 -20.00 3.88
N GLY A 144 6.02 -19.80 2.59
CA GLY A 144 5.55 -20.86 1.70
C GLY A 144 6.56 -22.01 1.52
N PRO A 145 6.11 -23.18 1.04
CA PRO A 145 6.97 -24.37 0.91
C PRO A 145 7.88 -24.36 -0.33
N GLY A 146 7.61 -23.50 -1.32
CA GLY A 146 8.42 -23.41 -2.53
C GLY A 146 7.77 -22.65 -3.68
N ALA A 147 8.56 -22.39 -4.71
CA ALA A 147 8.13 -21.72 -5.93
C ALA A 147 7.22 -22.63 -6.78
N GLN A 148 6.22 -22.03 -7.43
CA GLN A 148 5.30 -22.72 -8.32
C GLN A 148 4.97 -21.89 -9.57
N VAL A 149 4.60 -22.59 -10.64
CA VAL A 149 4.12 -22.01 -11.90
C VAL A 149 2.75 -22.58 -12.24
N VAL A 150 1.92 -21.78 -12.89
CA VAL A 150 0.55 -22.15 -13.28
C VAL A 150 0.32 -21.88 -14.74
N GLU A 151 -0.37 -22.79 -15.42
CA GLU A 151 -0.78 -22.60 -16.81
C GLU A 151 -2.07 -21.79 -16.87
N PHE A 152 -2.07 -20.71 -17.65
CA PHE A 152 -3.26 -19.91 -17.89
C PHE A 152 -3.30 -19.39 -19.32
N ARG A 153 -4.29 -19.87 -20.10
CA ARG A 153 -4.56 -19.43 -21.48
C ARG A 153 -3.32 -19.48 -22.39
N GLY A 154 -2.55 -20.56 -22.27
CA GLY A 154 -1.35 -20.82 -23.09
C GLY A 154 -0.12 -20.03 -22.66
N LYS A 155 -0.09 -19.57 -21.40
CA LYS A 155 1.06 -18.97 -20.75
C LYS A 155 1.35 -19.67 -19.44
N SER A 156 2.62 -20.00 -19.22
CA SER A 156 3.12 -20.42 -17.92
C SER A 156 3.42 -19.18 -17.08
N ILE A 157 2.79 -19.07 -15.91
CA ILE A 157 2.85 -17.88 -15.07
C ILE A 157 3.45 -18.27 -13.71
N GLY A 158 4.60 -17.68 -13.36
CA GLY A 158 5.05 -17.60 -11.98
C GLY A 158 4.39 -16.42 -11.28
N ILE A 159 3.93 -16.62 -10.05
CA ILE A 159 3.36 -15.55 -9.21
C ILE A 159 4.21 -15.47 -7.96
N ASN A 160 4.64 -14.27 -7.57
CA ASN A 160 5.39 -14.08 -6.33
C ASN A 160 4.95 -12.81 -5.62
N VAL A 161 5.29 -12.69 -4.32
CA VAL A 161 4.74 -11.63 -3.47
C VAL A 161 5.87 -10.73 -2.97
N CYS A 162 5.82 -9.45 -3.37
CA CYS A 162 6.71 -8.36 -2.99
C CYS A 162 8.19 -8.75 -2.84
N GLU A 163 8.63 -9.00 -1.61
CA GLU A 163 10.02 -9.31 -1.24
C GLU A 163 10.62 -10.47 -2.03
N ASP A 164 9.80 -11.41 -2.49
CA ASP A 164 10.23 -12.52 -3.35
C ASP A 164 10.95 -12.06 -4.63
N LEU A 165 10.65 -10.87 -5.16
CA LEU A 165 11.33 -10.31 -6.33
C LEU A 165 12.78 -9.88 -6.04
N TRP A 166 13.06 -9.52 -4.79
CA TRP A 166 14.32 -8.90 -4.37
C TRP A 166 15.43 -9.93 -4.16
N ILE A 167 15.08 -11.19 -3.96
CA ILE A 167 16.02 -12.25 -3.61
C ILE A 167 16.74 -12.77 -4.85
N ASP A 168 18.06 -12.72 -4.84
CA ASP A 168 18.93 -13.38 -5.83
C ASP A 168 18.85 -14.90 -5.66
N ASP A 169 18.88 -15.66 -6.77
CA ASP A 169 18.64 -17.11 -6.78
C ASP A 169 17.32 -17.48 -6.10
N GLY A 170 16.34 -16.58 -6.24
CA GLY A 170 15.12 -16.55 -5.47
C GLY A 170 13.93 -17.17 -6.21
N PRO A 171 12.70 -16.84 -5.75
CA PRO A 171 11.47 -17.34 -6.36
C PRO A 171 11.35 -17.05 -7.86
N THR A 172 11.83 -15.89 -8.31
CA THR A 172 11.80 -15.52 -9.74
C THR A 172 12.64 -16.50 -10.58
N ASP A 173 13.87 -16.79 -10.17
CA ASP A 173 14.78 -17.69 -10.90
C ASP A 173 14.28 -19.14 -10.88
N ALA A 174 13.74 -19.58 -9.74
CA ALA A 174 13.10 -20.88 -9.61
C ALA A 174 11.88 -21.02 -10.52
N GLN A 175 11.01 -20.00 -10.59
CA GLN A 175 9.83 -20.01 -11.47
C GLN A 175 10.21 -19.99 -12.95
N ALA A 176 11.22 -19.20 -13.32
CA ALA A 176 11.74 -19.20 -14.69
C ALA A 176 12.33 -20.57 -15.07
N SER A 177 13.07 -21.21 -14.15
CA SER A 177 13.61 -22.56 -14.36
C SER A 177 12.53 -23.63 -14.50
N LEU A 178 11.38 -23.43 -13.86
CA LEU A 178 10.18 -24.26 -14.04
C LEU A 178 9.43 -23.96 -15.35
N GLY A 179 9.90 -23.01 -16.16
CA GLY A 179 9.36 -22.69 -17.47
C GLY A 179 8.33 -21.58 -17.48
N ALA A 180 8.35 -20.65 -16.51
CA ALA A 180 7.49 -19.47 -16.55
C ALA A 180 7.80 -18.60 -17.78
N ASP A 181 6.78 -18.25 -18.56
CA ASP A 181 6.85 -17.18 -19.56
C ASP A 181 6.81 -15.81 -18.88
N TRP A 182 5.97 -15.71 -17.86
CA TRP A 182 5.65 -14.48 -17.15
C TRP A 182 5.88 -14.62 -15.65
N ILE A 183 6.34 -13.55 -15.03
CA ILE A 183 6.33 -13.39 -13.58
C ILE A 183 5.38 -12.26 -13.22
N ILE A 184 4.40 -12.53 -12.36
CA ILE A 184 3.50 -11.54 -11.81
C ILE A 184 3.84 -11.34 -10.33
N ASN A 185 4.46 -10.20 -10.03
CA ASN A 185 4.74 -9.78 -8.67
C ASN A 185 3.62 -8.87 -8.15
N ILE A 186 2.94 -9.30 -7.09
CA ILE A 186 1.99 -8.45 -6.35
C ILE A 186 2.69 -7.86 -5.13
N SER A 187 2.55 -6.55 -4.90
CA SER A 187 3.38 -5.81 -3.97
C SER A 187 2.59 -4.86 -3.07
N ALA A 188 3.03 -4.74 -1.83
CA ALA A 188 2.80 -3.62 -0.94
C ALA A 188 4.15 -2.99 -0.59
N SER A 189 4.79 -2.37 -1.58
CA SER A 189 6.11 -1.76 -1.43
C SER A 189 5.96 -0.27 -1.06
N PRO A 190 6.35 0.16 0.15
CA PRO A 190 6.20 1.53 0.60
C PRO A 190 7.18 2.44 -0.12
N PHE A 191 6.88 3.73 -0.20
CA PHE A 191 7.60 4.76 -0.91
C PHE A 191 8.80 5.28 -0.10
N PHE A 192 9.89 5.53 -0.80
CA PHE A 192 10.86 6.57 -0.45
C PHE A 192 11.33 7.24 -1.76
N VAL A 193 11.90 8.43 -1.67
CA VAL A 193 12.37 9.19 -2.84
C VAL A 193 13.40 8.37 -3.64
N GLY A 194 13.09 8.07 -4.90
CA GLY A 194 13.94 7.27 -5.79
C GLY A 194 13.66 5.75 -5.78
N LYS A 195 12.78 5.25 -4.90
CA LYS A 195 12.48 3.80 -4.84
C LYS A 195 11.86 3.24 -6.13
N GLY A 196 11.10 4.06 -6.86
CA GLY A 196 10.55 3.68 -8.16
C GLY A 196 11.64 3.23 -9.14
N GLU A 197 12.75 3.96 -9.21
CA GLU A 197 13.89 3.62 -10.05
C GLU A 197 14.56 2.31 -9.59
N VAL A 198 14.75 2.14 -8.28
CA VAL A 198 15.29 0.91 -7.69
C VAL A 198 14.44 -0.31 -8.09
N ARG A 199 13.11 -0.22 -7.97
CA ARG A 199 12.19 -1.31 -8.35
C ARG A 199 12.28 -1.63 -9.84
N ARG A 200 12.34 -0.61 -10.71
CA ARG A 200 12.45 -0.80 -12.17
C ARG A 200 13.78 -1.45 -12.55
N HIS A 201 14.90 -1.03 -11.96
CA HIS A 201 16.19 -1.64 -12.21
C HIS A 201 16.25 -3.10 -11.75
N LEU A 202 15.71 -3.40 -10.56
CA LEU A 202 15.59 -4.78 -10.08
C LEU A 202 14.77 -5.63 -11.04
N ALA A 203 13.56 -5.18 -11.40
CA ALA A 203 12.68 -5.92 -12.29
C ALA A 203 13.27 -6.10 -13.69
N SER A 204 13.91 -5.05 -14.24
CA SER A 204 14.61 -5.09 -15.53
C SER A 204 15.70 -6.16 -15.52
N ARG A 205 16.54 -6.18 -14.48
CA ARG A 205 17.58 -7.19 -14.28
C ARG A 205 16.99 -8.60 -14.21
N ARG A 206 15.97 -8.80 -13.36
CA ARG A 206 15.31 -10.10 -13.18
C ARG A 206 14.68 -10.63 -14.46
N ALA A 207 14.02 -9.75 -15.22
CA ALA A 207 13.42 -10.10 -16.50
C ALA A 207 14.48 -10.53 -17.53
N GLN A 208 15.60 -9.80 -17.60
CA GLN A 208 16.70 -10.11 -18.51
C GLN A 208 17.43 -11.41 -18.16
N GLU A 209 17.77 -11.62 -16.88
CA GLU A 209 18.46 -12.82 -16.39
C GLU A 209 17.65 -14.09 -16.71
N ASN A 210 16.32 -13.98 -16.60
CA ASN A 210 15.41 -15.13 -16.71
C ASN A 210 14.68 -15.23 -18.06
N ARG A 211 14.81 -14.23 -18.94
CA ARG A 211 14.10 -14.12 -20.23
C ARG A 211 12.58 -14.21 -20.08
N ILE A 212 12.04 -13.52 -19.09
CA ILE A 212 10.60 -13.50 -18.76
C ILE A 212 10.01 -12.11 -18.95
N THR A 213 8.71 -12.01 -19.19
CA THR A 213 7.98 -10.74 -19.04
C THR A 213 7.57 -10.58 -17.58
N LEU A 214 7.89 -9.45 -16.96
CA LEU A 214 7.58 -9.20 -15.55
C LEU A 214 6.48 -8.16 -15.40
N PHE A 215 5.44 -8.49 -14.66
CA PHE A 215 4.37 -7.59 -14.26
C PHE A 215 4.51 -7.26 -12.78
N TYR A 216 4.65 -5.98 -12.45
CA TYR A 216 4.78 -5.49 -11.08
C TYR A 216 3.54 -4.67 -10.71
N VAL A 217 2.75 -5.14 -9.73
CA VAL A 217 1.50 -4.49 -9.32
C VAL A 217 1.59 -4.09 -7.85
N ASN A 218 1.60 -2.79 -7.59
CA ASN A 218 1.80 -2.24 -6.25
C ASN A 218 0.54 -1.54 -5.71
N ILE A 219 0.37 -1.56 -4.40
CA ILE A 219 -0.59 -0.69 -3.69
C ILE A 219 -0.28 0.78 -3.99
N VAL A 220 -1.31 1.62 -4.00
CA VAL A 220 -1.18 3.08 -3.88
C VAL A 220 -2.00 3.56 -2.68
N GLY A 221 -1.56 4.62 -1.99
CA GLY A 221 -2.29 5.21 -0.86
C GLY A 221 -1.48 5.31 0.42
N GLY A 222 -1.94 6.12 1.37
CA GLY A 222 -1.37 6.26 2.71
C GLY A 222 -1.95 5.24 3.69
N GLN A 223 -1.11 4.65 4.54
CA GLN A 223 -1.51 3.86 5.69
C GLN A 223 -0.63 4.24 6.87
N ASP A 224 -1.22 4.90 7.87
CA ASP A 224 -0.52 5.38 9.06
C ASP A 224 0.79 6.14 8.73
N ASP A 225 1.94 5.54 9.02
CA ASP A 225 3.28 6.10 8.83
C ASP A 225 3.92 5.78 7.47
N VAL A 226 3.28 4.96 6.64
CA VAL A 226 3.78 4.56 5.32
C VAL A 226 2.89 5.08 4.19
N ILE A 227 3.53 5.38 3.06
CA ILE A 227 2.84 5.75 1.82
C ILE A 227 3.23 4.73 0.76
N PHE A 228 2.26 4.23 0.01
CA PHE A 228 2.48 3.42 -1.17
C PHE A 228 2.28 4.28 -2.42
N ASP A 229 3.27 4.30 -3.29
CA ASP A 229 3.29 5.17 -4.47
C ASP A 229 2.64 4.53 -5.71
N GLY A 230 2.24 3.26 -5.65
CA GLY A 230 1.79 2.53 -6.82
C GLY A 230 2.93 2.42 -7.84
N GLY A 231 2.75 3.07 -8.99
CA GLY A 231 3.71 3.07 -10.08
C GLY A 231 3.87 1.70 -10.73
N SER A 232 2.80 0.87 -10.72
CA SER A 232 2.78 -0.48 -11.29
C SER A 232 3.29 -0.49 -12.74
N PHE A 233 4.06 -1.49 -13.14
CA PHE A 233 4.75 -1.48 -14.43
C PHE A 233 4.94 -2.88 -15.03
N VAL A 234 5.37 -2.91 -16.29
CA VAL A 234 5.68 -4.15 -17.02
C VAL A 234 7.03 -4.03 -17.71
N THR A 235 7.87 -5.06 -17.61
CA THR A 235 9.13 -5.16 -18.36
C THR A 235 9.13 -6.36 -19.32
N ASP A 236 9.81 -6.22 -20.45
CA ASP A 236 10.02 -7.29 -21.42
C ASP A 236 11.18 -8.22 -21.03
N PRO A 237 11.36 -9.36 -21.74
CA PRO A 237 12.47 -10.30 -21.52
C PRO A 237 13.88 -9.75 -21.74
N GLU A 238 14.03 -8.59 -22.38
CA GLU A 238 15.30 -7.91 -22.57
C GLU A 238 15.59 -6.89 -21.46
N GLY A 239 14.63 -6.68 -20.55
CA GLY A 239 14.70 -5.73 -19.44
C GLY A 239 14.16 -4.33 -19.78
N GLY A 240 13.60 -4.12 -20.97
CA GLY A 240 12.95 -2.88 -21.40
C GLY A 240 11.61 -2.64 -20.70
N LEU A 241 11.33 -1.39 -20.33
CA LEU A 241 10.05 -1.00 -19.73
C LEU A 241 8.96 -0.94 -20.82
N LEU A 242 7.91 -1.75 -20.74
CA LEU A 242 6.82 -1.76 -21.72
C LEU A 242 5.66 -0.82 -21.33
N TYR A 243 5.42 -0.68 -20.03
CA TYR A 243 4.35 0.13 -19.49
C TYR A 243 4.65 0.58 -18.07
N GLN A 244 4.17 1.76 -17.69
CA GLN A 244 4.19 2.24 -16.30
C GLN A 244 2.90 3.02 -16.00
N ALA A 245 2.21 2.63 -14.93
CA ALA A 245 1.10 3.34 -14.35
C ALA A 245 1.59 4.62 -13.64
N PRO A 246 0.77 5.68 -13.59
CA PRO A 246 1.09 6.87 -12.82
C PRO A 246 1.31 6.55 -11.34
N ALA A 247 2.32 7.17 -10.73
CA ALA A 247 2.53 7.11 -9.29
C ALA A 247 1.51 7.97 -8.55
N PHE A 248 1.13 7.56 -7.34
CA PHE A 248 0.17 8.26 -6.45
C PHE A 248 -1.25 8.43 -7.03
N ILE A 249 -1.61 7.62 -8.04
CA ILE A 249 -2.94 7.65 -8.66
C ILE A 249 -3.57 6.26 -8.63
N GLU A 250 -4.73 6.14 -8.02
CA GLU A 250 -5.53 4.92 -8.03
C GLU A 250 -6.13 4.66 -9.43
N GLY A 251 -6.13 3.41 -9.89
CA GLY A 251 -6.70 3.10 -11.19
C GLY A 251 -6.67 1.63 -11.61
N LEU A 252 -7.37 1.38 -12.72
CA LEU A 252 -7.29 0.11 -13.46
C LEU A 252 -6.56 0.37 -14.78
N PHE A 253 -5.37 -0.17 -14.91
CA PHE A 253 -4.48 0.08 -16.03
C PHE A 253 -4.42 -1.14 -16.94
N VAL A 254 -4.93 -1.01 -18.17
CA VAL A 254 -5.01 -2.12 -19.12
C VAL A 254 -3.76 -2.18 -19.98
N VAL A 255 -3.10 -3.33 -19.97
CA VAL A 255 -1.89 -3.60 -20.76
C VAL A 255 -2.21 -4.69 -21.79
N ASP A 256 -1.79 -4.46 -23.03
CA ASP A 256 -1.80 -5.49 -24.06
C ASP A 256 -0.42 -6.15 -24.14
N THR A 257 -0.36 -7.46 -23.93
CA THR A 257 0.90 -8.23 -23.92
C THR A 257 1.55 -8.31 -25.28
N ASP A 258 0.82 -7.97 -26.33
CA ASP A 258 1.34 -8.01 -27.70
C ASP A 258 2.15 -6.72 -28.01
N ARG A 259 2.17 -5.76 -27.08
CA ARG A 259 3.04 -4.58 -27.14
C ARG A 259 4.47 -4.97 -26.78
N THR A 260 5.38 -4.82 -27.73
CA THR A 260 6.78 -5.20 -27.59
C THR A 260 7.75 -4.01 -27.63
N ALA A 261 7.27 -2.79 -27.85
CA ALA A 261 8.12 -1.61 -27.95
C ALA A 261 8.36 -0.99 -26.55
N PRO A 262 9.62 -0.92 -26.07
CA PRO A 262 9.94 -0.27 -24.81
C PRO A 262 9.64 1.23 -24.84
N ILE A 263 9.37 1.78 -23.66
CA ILE A 263 9.20 3.20 -23.40
C ILE A 263 10.30 3.69 -22.45
N LEU A 264 10.56 4.99 -22.48
CA LEU A 264 11.41 5.62 -21.48
C LEU A 264 10.63 5.78 -20.16
N PRO A 265 11.28 5.54 -19.01
CA PRO A 265 10.66 5.84 -17.73
C PRO A 265 10.38 7.35 -17.60
N PRO A 266 9.32 7.74 -16.89
CA PRO A 266 9.04 9.15 -16.63
C PRO A 266 10.17 9.76 -15.79
N ARG A 267 10.54 10.99 -16.10
CA ARG A 267 11.53 11.73 -15.29
C ARG A 267 10.92 12.08 -13.94
N GLU A 268 11.62 11.72 -12.86
CA GLU A 268 11.19 12.01 -11.50
C GLU A 268 11.85 13.30 -11.00
N ASP A 269 11.03 14.26 -10.56
CA ASP A 269 11.46 15.39 -9.72
C ASP A 269 11.29 14.96 -8.26
N THR A 270 12.39 14.93 -7.51
CA THR A 270 12.43 14.43 -6.14
C THR A 270 11.56 15.25 -5.19
N ILE A 271 11.54 16.57 -5.32
CA ILE A 271 10.74 17.47 -4.48
C ILE A 271 9.26 17.31 -4.81
N ALA A 272 8.93 17.31 -6.11
CA ALA A 272 7.54 17.12 -6.53
C ALA A 272 7.00 15.75 -6.10
N THR A 273 7.85 14.73 -6.09
CA THR A 273 7.50 13.36 -5.67
C THR A 273 7.29 13.28 -4.16
N ALA A 274 8.18 13.87 -3.35
CA ALA A 274 7.99 13.97 -1.90
C ALA A 274 6.72 14.73 -1.54
N ARG A 275 6.44 15.85 -2.22
CA ARG A 275 5.21 16.64 -2.06
C ARG A 275 3.96 15.81 -2.31
N ARG A 276 3.88 15.08 -3.44
CA ARG A 276 2.75 14.19 -3.75
C ARG A 276 2.56 13.09 -2.69
N ALA A 277 3.66 12.52 -2.20
CA ALA A 277 3.60 11.51 -1.16
C ALA A 277 2.98 12.09 0.14
N ILE A 278 3.45 13.25 0.60
CA ILE A 278 2.93 13.89 1.82
C ILE A 278 1.46 14.29 1.65
N VAL A 279 1.09 14.86 0.51
CA VAL A 279 -0.30 15.23 0.20
C VAL A 279 -1.22 14.02 0.23
N LEU A 280 -0.80 12.90 -0.38
CA LEU A 280 -1.55 11.64 -0.36
C LEU A 280 -1.68 11.11 1.07
N GLY A 281 -0.59 11.11 1.84
CA GLY A 281 -0.59 10.67 3.24
C GLY A 281 -1.56 11.49 4.12
N ILE A 282 -1.56 12.82 4.00
CA ILE A 282 -2.51 13.69 4.71
C ILE A 282 -3.95 13.34 4.33
N SER A 283 -4.25 13.31 3.02
CA SER A 283 -5.59 13.04 2.51
C SER A 283 -6.12 11.69 3.00
N ASP A 284 -5.32 10.63 2.87
CA ASP A 284 -5.74 9.28 3.22
C ASP A 284 -5.85 9.07 4.72
N TYR A 285 -4.96 9.66 5.53
CA TYR A 285 -5.07 9.58 6.98
C TYR A 285 -6.41 10.15 7.47
N LEU A 286 -6.83 11.31 6.98
CA LEU A 286 -8.13 11.88 7.35
C LEU A 286 -9.29 11.04 6.83
N ARG A 287 -9.30 10.74 5.53
CA ARG A 287 -10.41 10.02 4.88
C ARG A 287 -10.64 8.67 5.50
N LYS A 288 -9.58 7.87 5.72
CA LYS A 288 -9.68 6.51 6.26
C LYS A 288 -10.08 6.49 7.74
N ASN A 289 -9.83 7.57 8.47
CA ASN A 289 -10.23 7.72 9.88
C ASN A 289 -11.53 8.52 10.07
N GLY A 290 -12.21 8.93 8.99
CA GLY A 290 -13.48 9.66 9.06
C GLY A 290 -13.37 11.11 9.51
N PHE A 291 -12.18 11.71 9.46
CA PHE A 291 -11.98 13.13 9.71
C PHE A 291 -12.18 13.95 8.44
N SER A 292 -12.67 15.18 8.59
CA SER A 292 -12.93 16.10 7.47
C SER A 292 -12.25 17.46 7.62
N GLN A 293 -11.64 17.74 8.77
CA GLN A 293 -11.00 19.02 9.08
C GLN A 293 -9.75 18.83 9.94
N VAL A 294 -8.81 19.76 9.84
CA VAL A 294 -7.57 19.80 10.62
C VAL A 294 -7.34 21.18 11.24
N ILE A 295 -6.68 21.17 12.39
CA ILE A 295 -6.20 22.36 13.07
C ILE A 295 -4.68 22.31 13.09
N ILE A 296 -4.03 23.41 12.71
CA ILE A 296 -2.57 23.52 12.62
C ILE A 296 -2.09 24.68 13.48
N GLY A 297 -1.15 24.40 14.39
CA GLY A 297 -0.42 25.46 15.08
C GLY A 297 0.50 26.20 14.11
N ILE A 298 0.22 27.47 13.85
CA ILE A 298 1.02 28.31 12.95
C ILE A 298 1.93 29.17 13.80
N SER A 299 3.25 29.03 13.67
CA SER A 299 4.22 29.78 14.49
C SER A 299 4.78 31.03 13.80
N GLY A 300 4.50 31.20 12.51
CA GLY A 300 5.23 32.12 11.62
C GLY A 300 6.51 31.50 11.04
N GLY A 301 6.93 30.33 11.52
CA GLY A 301 8.09 29.59 11.00
C GLY A 301 7.78 28.73 9.78
N ILE A 302 8.84 28.42 9.02
CA ILE A 302 8.77 27.67 7.76
C ILE A 302 8.12 26.29 7.86
N ASP A 303 8.32 25.57 8.97
CA ASP A 303 7.78 24.21 9.14
C ASP A 303 6.25 24.23 9.19
N SER A 304 5.67 25.07 10.07
CA SER A 304 4.22 25.23 10.16
C SER A 304 3.60 25.79 8.88
N ALA A 305 4.34 26.64 8.16
CA ALA A 305 3.94 27.16 6.87
C ALA A 305 3.86 26.08 5.79
N LEU A 306 4.86 25.19 5.74
CA LEU A 306 4.88 24.06 4.82
C LEU A 306 3.73 23.08 5.14
N VAL A 307 3.55 22.74 6.43
CA VAL A 307 2.46 21.84 6.86
C VAL A 307 1.09 22.41 6.49
N ALA A 308 0.85 23.71 6.74
CA ALA A 308 -0.40 24.37 6.35
C ALA A 308 -0.61 24.37 4.84
N ALA A 309 0.42 24.67 4.06
CA ALA A 309 0.33 24.67 2.60
C ALA A 309 0.01 23.27 2.03
N LEU A 310 0.67 22.22 2.54
CA LEU A 310 0.42 20.84 2.13
C LEU A 310 -0.95 20.33 2.57
N ALA A 311 -1.43 20.73 3.76
CA ALA A 311 -2.77 20.40 4.23
C ALA A 311 -3.85 21.04 3.36
N VAL A 312 -3.68 22.31 2.97
CA VAL A 312 -4.60 23.00 2.05
C VAL A 312 -4.61 22.35 0.67
N GLU A 313 -3.45 21.91 0.17
CA GLU A 313 -3.38 21.15 -1.09
C GLU A 313 -4.09 19.80 -1.00
N ALA A 314 -3.97 19.09 0.13
CA ALA A 314 -4.58 17.78 0.33
C ALA A 314 -6.10 17.85 0.54
N LEU A 315 -6.59 18.85 1.27
CA LEU A 315 -7.94 18.86 1.82
C LEU A 315 -8.81 20.02 1.30
N GLY A 316 -8.19 21.02 0.69
CA GLY A 316 -8.81 22.32 0.41
C GLY A 316 -8.80 23.24 1.63
N ASN A 317 -8.85 24.55 1.37
CA ASN A 317 -8.73 25.57 2.42
C ASN A 317 -9.84 25.53 3.47
N GLY A 318 -11.08 25.24 3.09
CA GLY A 318 -12.22 25.15 4.02
C GLY A 318 -12.14 24.01 5.04
N ALA A 319 -11.20 23.07 4.86
CA ALA A 319 -10.94 21.98 5.80
C ALA A 319 -9.76 22.26 6.74
N VAL A 320 -9.10 23.42 6.61
CA VAL A 320 -7.88 23.75 7.37
C VAL A 320 -8.10 25.01 8.19
N SER A 321 -7.81 24.93 9.49
CA SER A 321 -7.81 26.10 10.39
C SER A 321 -6.46 26.24 11.07
N GLY A 322 -5.95 27.47 11.10
CA GLY A 322 -4.74 27.85 11.82
C GLY A 322 -5.04 28.31 13.25
N VAL A 323 -4.11 28.04 14.16
CA VAL A 323 -4.09 28.64 15.51
C VAL A 323 -2.72 29.23 15.76
N PHE A 324 -2.66 30.53 16.07
CA PHE A 324 -1.45 31.20 16.53
C PHE A 324 -1.51 31.34 18.05
N LEU A 325 -0.43 30.92 18.73
CA LEU A 325 -0.34 30.88 20.20
C LEU A 325 0.74 31.86 20.71
N PRO A 326 0.53 33.18 20.63
CA PRO A 326 1.54 34.15 21.01
C PRO A 326 1.79 34.15 22.52
N SER A 327 3.05 34.34 22.91
CA SER A 327 3.50 34.54 24.28
C SER A 327 4.19 35.90 24.41
N ASP A 328 4.59 36.28 25.63
CA ASP A 328 5.31 37.55 25.88
C ASP A 328 6.65 37.68 25.15
N ILE A 329 7.22 36.57 24.65
CA ILE A 329 8.47 36.54 23.89
C ILE A 329 8.26 36.38 22.37
N SER A 330 7.01 36.26 21.91
CA SER A 330 6.70 36.14 20.49
C SER A 330 7.01 37.45 19.77
N SER A 331 7.73 37.37 18.66
CA SER A 331 8.09 38.56 17.87
C SER A 331 6.89 39.06 17.06
N GLN A 332 6.90 40.35 16.75
CA GLN A 332 5.95 40.97 15.83
C GLN A 332 6.03 40.33 14.42
N GLU A 333 7.23 39.95 13.99
CA GLU A 333 7.47 39.28 12.71
C GLU A 333 6.74 37.92 12.64
N SER A 334 6.84 37.09 13.69
CA SER A 334 6.13 35.81 13.73
C SER A 334 4.61 35.97 13.64
N HIS A 335 4.07 37.01 14.27
CA HIS A 335 2.66 37.36 14.15
C HIS A 335 2.32 37.77 12.70
N GLU A 336 3.08 38.69 12.11
CA GLU A 336 2.85 39.14 10.74
C GLU A 336 2.91 38.00 9.72
N ASP A 337 3.89 37.11 9.85
CA ASP A 337 4.06 35.94 8.98
C ASP A 337 2.92 34.92 9.14
N ALA A 338 2.50 34.63 10.37
CA ALA A 338 1.37 33.73 10.61
C ALA A 338 0.08 34.23 9.94
N HIS A 339 -0.24 35.52 10.12
CA HIS A 339 -1.41 36.11 9.48
C HIS A 339 -1.25 36.25 7.95
N ALA A 340 -0.06 36.52 7.44
CA ALA A 340 0.20 36.58 6.01
C ALA A 340 0.01 35.21 5.35
N LEU A 341 0.53 34.15 5.97
CA LEU A 341 0.32 32.79 5.53
C LEU A 341 -1.17 32.43 5.48
N ALA A 342 -1.92 32.69 6.56
CA ALA A 342 -3.34 32.36 6.61
C ALA A 342 -4.14 33.06 5.51
N ARG A 343 -3.86 34.36 5.26
CA ARG A 343 -4.47 35.11 4.15
C ARG A 343 -4.12 34.53 2.78
N ASN A 344 -2.86 34.16 2.56
CA ASN A 344 -2.40 33.62 1.27
C ASN A 344 -2.99 32.24 0.98
N LEU A 345 -3.17 31.41 2.01
CA LEU A 345 -3.79 30.09 1.89
C LEU A 345 -5.32 30.14 1.90
N GLY A 346 -5.91 31.26 2.31
CA GLY A 346 -7.35 31.42 2.45
C GLY A 346 -7.96 30.55 3.56
N ILE A 347 -7.22 30.40 4.67
CA ILE A 347 -7.65 29.63 5.84
C ILE A 347 -8.00 30.57 7.00
N ASP A 348 -8.88 30.12 7.89
CA ASP A 348 -9.15 30.82 9.14
C ASP A 348 -7.93 30.74 10.06
N LEU A 349 -7.64 31.83 10.79
CA LEU A 349 -6.59 31.88 11.81
C LEU A 349 -7.17 32.44 13.10
N ILE A 350 -6.97 31.72 14.19
CA ILE A 350 -7.41 32.12 15.52
C ILE A 350 -6.18 32.45 16.38
N ASP A 351 -6.16 33.66 16.94
CA ASP A 351 -5.16 34.06 17.93
C ASP A 351 -5.61 33.67 19.34
N VAL A 352 -4.80 32.85 20.01
CA VAL A 352 -5.03 32.43 21.39
C VAL A 352 -3.77 32.71 22.22
N PRO A 353 -3.65 33.93 22.78
CA PRO A 353 -2.50 34.28 23.61
C PRO A 353 -2.34 33.34 24.81
N ILE A 354 -1.11 32.88 25.05
CA ILE A 354 -0.79 31.93 26.14
C ILE A 354 -0.14 32.59 27.36
N SER A 355 0.08 33.91 27.34
CA SER A 355 0.76 34.64 28.40
C SER A 355 0.16 34.42 29.79
N GLU A 356 -1.16 34.44 29.92
CA GLU A 356 -1.84 34.21 31.21
C GLU A 356 -1.65 32.79 31.73
N VAL A 357 -1.71 31.78 30.85
CA VAL A 357 -1.52 30.36 31.20
C VAL A 357 -0.08 30.11 31.66
N VAL A 358 0.89 30.71 30.96
CA VAL A 358 2.30 30.63 31.32
C VAL A 358 2.56 31.33 32.66
N ALA A 359 1.98 32.51 32.88
CA ALA A 359 2.11 33.25 34.13
C ALA A 359 1.53 32.47 35.33
N ALA A 360 0.34 31.90 35.18
CA ALA A 360 -0.31 31.08 36.20
C ALA A 360 0.56 29.86 36.58
N SER A 361 1.11 29.18 35.57
CA SER A 361 1.99 28.02 35.77
C SER A 361 3.30 28.41 36.48
N ARG A 362 3.90 29.56 36.12
CA ARG A 362 5.08 30.09 36.81
C ARG A 362 4.80 30.43 38.28
N SER A 363 3.64 31.00 38.58
CA SER A 363 3.24 31.31 39.97
C SER A 363 3.12 30.04 40.81
N ALA A 364 2.39 29.03 40.30
CA ALA A 364 2.17 27.77 41.02
C ALA A 364 3.46 26.99 41.30
N ILE A 365 4.47 27.07 40.42
CA ILE A 365 5.78 26.46 40.64
C ILE A 365 6.59 27.22 41.69
N ARG A 366 6.59 28.56 41.64
CA ARG A 366 7.30 29.41 42.61
C ARG A 366 6.76 29.27 44.04
N GLU A 367 5.50 28.90 44.21
CA GLU A 367 4.94 28.63 45.53
C GLU A 367 5.45 27.32 46.15
N LYS A 368 6.13 26.46 45.37
CA LYS A 368 6.59 25.13 45.81
C LYS A 368 8.12 24.98 45.90
N ILE A 369 8.88 25.96 45.45
CA ILE A 369 10.35 26.04 45.51
C ILE A 369 10.69 27.27 46.33
#